data_AF-A0A9E3D1W2-F1
#
_entry.id   AF-A0A9E3D1W2-F1
#
_cell.length_a   1.000
_cell.length_b   1.000
_cell.length_c   1.000
_cell.angle_alpha   90.00
_cell.angle_beta   90.00
_cell.angle_gamma   90.00
#
_symmetry.space_group_name_H-M   'P 1'
#
loop_
_entity.id
_entity.type
_entity.pdbx_description
1 polymer ?
#
loop_
_entity_poly.entity_id
_entity_poly.type
_entity_poly.pdbx_seq_one_letter_code
_entity_poly.pdbx_strand_id
1 'polypeptide(L)' 'MAESLESRFQNLHEFVTQARTNLDRNNWDYLIGGSETETTLARNRLALDAIGFRP' A
#
# COMPACT_ATOMS: atom_id res chain seq x y z
N MET A 1 -18.33 -20.06 -8.94
CA MET A 1 -17.64 -19.17 -9.91
C MET A 1 -16.48 -18.55 -9.17
N ALA A 2 -15.25 -18.65 -9.67
CA ALA A 2 -14.14 -17.94 -9.05
C ALA A 2 -14.37 -16.43 -9.23
N GLU A 3 -14.27 -15.68 -8.15
CA GLU A 3 -14.30 -14.23 -8.17
C GLU A 3 -13.12 -13.70 -9.00
N SER A 4 -13.33 -12.67 -9.83
CA SER A 4 -12.26 -12.08 -10.62
C SER A 4 -11.42 -11.12 -9.78
N LEU A 5 -10.18 -10.85 -10.18
CA LEU A 5 -9.32 -9.91 -9.45
C LEU A 5 -9.90 -8.50 -9.44
N GLU A 6 -10.54 -8.11 -10.54
CA GLU A 6 -11.17 -6.79 -10.70
C GLU A 6 -12.40 -6.63 -9.83
N SER A 7 -13.17 -7.71 -9.56
CA SER A 7 -14.29 -7.63 -8.63
C SER A 7 -13.81 -7.64 -7.18
N ARG A 8 -12.74 -8.40 -6.89
CA ARG A 8 -12.20 -8.56 -5.55
C ARG A 8 -11.42 -7.34 -5.04
N PHE A 9 -10.75 -6.61 -5.93
CA PHE A 9 -9.89 -5.48 -5.58
C PHE A 9 -10.26 -4.23 -6.40
N GLN A 10 -10.76 -3.21 -5.72
CA GLN A 10 -11.18 -1.95 -6.36
C GLN A 10 -10.08 -0.87 -6.31
N ASN A 11 -9.13 -1.00 -5.39
CA ASN A 11 -7.99 -0.09 -5.26
C ASN A 11 -6.72 -0.81 -4.83
N LEU A 12 -5.59 -0.12 -4.96
CA LEU A 12 -4.28 -0.67 -4.63
C LEU A 12 -4.08 -0.92 -3.12
N HIS A 13 -4.75 -0.16 -2.25
CA HIS A 13 -4.60 -0.26 -0.79
C HIS A 13 -5.18 -1.57 -0.24
N GLU A 14 -6.17 -2.14 -0.91
CA GLU A 14 -6.75 -3.44 -0.54
C GLU A 14 -5.74 -4.59 -0.68
N PHE A 15 -4.79 -4.50 -1.61
CA PHE A 15 -3.72 -5.50 -1.73
C PHE A 15 -2.82 -5.53 -0.49
N VAL A 16 -2.59 -4.39 0.16
CA VAL A 16 -1.72 -4.28 1.34
C VAL A 16 -2.27 -5.13 2.48
N THR A 17 -3.60 -5.06 2.71
CA THR A 17 -4.28 -5.84 3.76
C THR A 17 -4.20 -7.34 3.48
N GLN A 18 -4.44 -7.77 2.24
CA GLN A 18 -4.37 -9.19 1.87
C GLN A 18 -2.92 -9.72 1.86
N ALA A 19 -1.96 -8.89 1.48
CA ALA A 19 -0.54 -9.25 1.55
C ALA A 19 -0.09 -9.43 3.00
N ARG A 20 -0.58 -8.60 3.95
CA ARG A 20 -0.28 -8.76 5.39
C ARG A 20 -0.76 -10.08 5.95
N THR A 21 -1.90 -10.60 5.49
CA THR A 21 -2.43 -11.89 5.96
C THR A 21 -1.72 -13.08 5.34
N ASN A 22 -1.13 -12.92 4.16
CA ASN A 22 -0.58 -14.03 3.37
C ASN A 22 0.95 -14.16 3.47
N LEU A 23 1.66 -13.08 3.83
CA LEU A 23 3.12 -13.08 3.96
C LEU A 23 3.56 -13.39 5.40
N ASP A 24 4.68 -14.08 5.53
CA ASP A 24 5.37 -14.19 6.80
C ASP A 24 5.96 -12.83 7.23
N ARG A 25 6.26 -12.72 8.51
CA ARG A 25 6.69 -11.46 9.12
C ARG A 25 7.96 -10.88 8.49
N ASN A 26 8.96 -11.71 8.17
CA ASN A 26 10.24 -11.21 7.67
C ASN A 26 10.09 -10.63 6.26
N ASN A 27 9.39 -11.35 5.38
CA ASN A 27 9.12 -10.86 4.03
C ASN A 27 8.21 -9.62 4.05
N TRP A 28 7.22 -9.59 4.95
CA TRP A 28 6.38 -8.41 5.12
C TRP A 28 7.18 -7.19 5.57
N ASP A 29 7.94 -7.32 6.66
CA ASP A 29 8.70 -6.22 7.25
C ASP A 29 9.76 -5.71 6.25
N TYR A 30 10.35 -6.59 5.43
CA TYR A 30 11.27 -6.21 4.36
C TYR A 30 10.62 -5.40 3.23
N LEU A 31 9.38 -5.74 2.86
CA LEU A 31 8.68 -5.10 1.74
C LEU A 31 8.03 -3.77 2.11
N ILE A 32 7.45 -3.67 3.31
CA ILE A 32 6.69 -2.49 3.73
C ILE A 32 7.56 -1.42 4.39
N GLY A 33 8.69 -1.82 4.96
CA GLY A 33 9.55 -0.96 5.77
C GLY A 33 10.25 0.14 4.99
N GLY A 34 10.48 1.27 5.66
CA GLY A 34 11.28 2.37 5.14
C GLY A 34 12.70 2.40 5.73
N SER A 35 13.50 3.38 5.32
CA SER A 35 14.81 3.63 5.91
C SER A 35 14.69 4.50 7.17
N GLU A 36 15.53 4.23 8.17
CA GLU A 36 15.61 4.95 9.45
C GLU A 36 14.25 5.08 10.16
N THR A 37 13.79 6.31 10.42
CA THR A 37 12.50 6.59 11.06
C THR A 37 11.34 6.64 10.08
N GLU A 38 11.58 6.27 8.81
CA GLU A 38 10.58 6.24 7.73
C GLU A 38 9.95 7.60 7.41
N THR A 39 10.56 8.71 7.87
CA THR A 39 10.03 10.07 7.66
C THR A 39 9.86 10.39 6.16
N THR A 40 10.74 9.88 5.30
CA THR A 40 10.62 10.02 3.84
C THR A 40 9.46 9.22 3.26
N LEU A 41 9.21 8.00 3.76
CA LEU A 41 8.06 7.19 3.35
C LEU A 41 6.75 7.92 3.67
N ALA A 42 6.63 8.46 4.90
CA ALA A 42 5.48 9.25 5.32
C ALA A 42 5.29 10.52 4.48
N ARG A 43 6.38 11.26 4.22
CA ARG A 43 6.35 12.48 3.38
C ARG A 43 5.90 12.18 1.96
N ASN A 44 6.39 11.09 1.36
CA ASN A 44 6.02 10.69 0.01
C ASN A 44 4.52 10.36 -0.08
N ARG A 45 3.97 9.72 0.95
CA ARG A 45 2.53 9.45 1.01
C ARG A 45 1.71 10.74 1.08
N LEU A 46 2.12 11.68 1.92
CA LEU A 46 1.44 12.98 2.09
C LEU A 46 1.52 13.86 0.83
N ALA A 47 2.58 13.71 0.02
CA ALA A 47 2.76 14.50 -1.19
C ALA A 47 1.63 14.30 -2.23
N LEU A 48 0.95 13.14 -2.23
CA LEU A 48 -0.19 12.89 -3.11
C LEU A 48 -1.36 13.84 -2.84
N ASP A 49 -1.59 14.16 -1.56
CA ASP A 49 -2.68 15.05 -1.15
C ASP A 49 -2.26 16.54 -1.16
N ALA A 50 -0.98 16.82 -1.42
CA ALA A 50 -0.44 18.17 -1.41
C ALA A 50 -0.77 18.98 -2.68
N ILE A 51 -1.17 18.33 -3.77
CA ILE A 51 -1.50 18.96 -5.05
C ILE A 51 -2.87 18.49 -5.52
N GLY A 52 -3.80 19.42 -5.64
CA GLY A 52 -5.14 19.16 -6.17
C GLY A 52 -5.25 19.49 -7.65
N PHE A 53 -6.03 18.70 -8.40
CA PHE A 53 -6.42 19.03 -9.77
C PHE A 53 -7.34 20.27 -9.78
N ARG A 54 -7.17 21.14 -10.77
CA ARG A 54 -8.15 22.18 -11.07
C ARG A 54 -9.13 21.63 -12.13
N PRO A 55 -10.45 21.76 -11.90
CA PRO A 55 -11.46 21.28 -12.84
C PRO A 55 -11.44 22.04 -14.16
#